data_AF-A0A9R0JQI8-F1
#
_entry.id   AF-A0A9R0JQI8-F1
#
_cell.length_a   1.000
_cell.length_b   1.000
_cell.length_c   1.000
_cell.angle_alpha   90.00
_cell.angle_beta   90.00
_cell.angle_gamma   90.00
#
_symmetry.space_group_name_H-M   'P 1'
#
loop_
_entity.id
_entity.type
_entity.pdbx_description
1 polymer ?
#
loop_
_entity_poly.entity_id
_entity_poly.type
_entity_poly.pdbx_seq_one_letter_code
_entity_poly.pdbx_strand_id
1 'polypeptide(L)'
;MSIPDDGCTSSDFIENWVQIGNLARSKVKSELNSAEFTEQCKNCEKEAVNVSLGNLLTYPFVREAVVKKTLALKGAHYDFVNGCFEIWNLDFSLSTSTKV
;
A
#
# COMPACT_ATOMS: atom_id res chain seq x y z
N MET A 1 10.21 -7.58 -4.50
CA MET A 1 10.29 -8.91 -3.86
C MET A 1 11.72 -9.45 -3.70
N SER A 2 12.71 -8.97 -4.46
CA SER A 2 14.08 -9.54 -4.52
C SER A 2 15.11 -9.00 -3.52
N ILE A 3 14.85 -7.88 -2.83
CA ILE A 3 15.81 -7.31 -1.86
C ILE A 3 15.91 -8.24 -0.64
N PRO A 4 17.09 -8.67 -0.19
CA PRO A 4 17.22 -9.53 0.98
C PRO A 4 16.72 -8.83 2.26
N ASP A 5 16.35 -9.61 3.27
CA ASP A 5 15.81 -9.11 4.56
C ASP A 5 16.88 -9.07 5.67
N ASP A 6 18.15 -9.19 5.28
CA ASP A 6 19.32 -9.26 6.16
C ASP A 6 19.88 -7.88 6.54
N GLY A 7 19.23 -6.81 6.09
CA GLY A 7 19.64 -5.42 6.34
C GLY A 7 20.89 -5.00 5.55
N CYS A 8 21.38 -5.83 4.62
CA CYS A 8 22.52 -5.51 3.79
C CYS A 8 22.12 -4.58 2.64
N THR A 9 22.64 -3.36 2.63
CA THR A 9 22.36 -2.40 1.57
C THR A 9 23.37 -2.47 0.43
N SER A 10 22.89 -2.85 -0.75
CA SER A 10 23.63 -2.79 -2.02
C SER A 10 23.62 -1.41 -2.67
N SER A 11 22.82 -0.49 -2.14
CA SER A 11 22.63 0.87 -2.67
C SER A 11 22.62 1.91 -1.55
N ASP A 12 23.02 3.14 -1.86
CA ASP A 12 23.09 4.22 -0.87
C ASP A 12 21.71 4.66 -0.34
N PHE A 13 20.66 4.58 -1.17
CA PHE A 13 19.34 5.15 -0.84
C PHE A 13 18.14 4.31 -1.28
N ILE A 14 18.28 3.45 -2.29
CA ILE A 14 17.12 2.78 -2.90
C ILE A 14 16.44 1.89 -1.86
N GLU A 15 17.22 1.11 -1.13
CA GLU A 15 16.69 0.18 -0.14
C GLU A 15 16.03 0.90 1.03
N ASN A 16 16.66 1.94 1.56
CA ASN A 16 16.09 2.77 2.62
C ASN A 16 14.76 3.42 2.18
N TRP A 17 14.66 3.87 0.93
CA TRP A 17 13.42 4.43 0.41
C TRP A 17 12.30 3.39 0.27
N VAL A 18 12.59 2.24 -0.33
CA VAL A 18 11.55 1.23 -0.59
C VAL A 18 11.09 0.47 0.67
N GLN A 19 11.80 0.61 1.79
CA GLN A 19 11.41 0.04 3.08
C GLN A 19 10.01 0.48 3.55
N ILE A 20 9.52 1.64 3.11
CA ILE A 20 8.14 2.09 3.39
C ILE A 20 7.11 1.02 2.93
N GLY A 21 7.43 0.27 1.87
CA GLY A 21 6.60 -0.80 1.32
C GLY A 21 6.77 -2.16 2.02
N ASN A 22 7.58 -2.28 3.07
CA ASN A 22 7.84 -3.57 3.72
C ASN A 22 6.58 -4.25 4.25
N LEU A 23 5.62 -3.48 4.76
CA LEU A 23 4.32 -4.03 5.19
C LEU A 23 3.58 -4.72 4.05
N ALA A 24 3.56 -4.10 2.86
CA ALA A 24 2.93 -4.68 1.67
C ALA A 24 3.65 -5.97 1.24
N ARG A 25 4.98 -5.92 1.21
CA ARG A 25 5.81 -7.08 0.88
C ARG A 25 5.56 -8.25 1.81
N SER A 26 5.56 -8.02 3.12
CA SER A 26 5.36 -9.06 4.13
C SER A 26 3.96 -9.67 4.04
N LYS A 27 2.94 -8.85 3.85
CA LYS A 27 1.56 -9.32 3.66
C LYS A 27 1.43 -10.20 2.42
N VAL A 28 1.92 -9.74 1.27
CA VAL A 28 1.85 -10.51 0.02
C VAL A 28 2.67 -11.80 0.08
N LYS A 29 3.86 -11.78 0.69
CA LYS A 29 4.63 -13.01 0.94
C LYS A 29 3.86 -14.01 1.80
N SER A 30 3.13 -13.54 2.82
CA SER A 30 2.35 -14.40 3.70
C SER A 30 1.15 -15.02 2.97
N GLU A 31 0.40 -14.19 2.25
CA GLU A 31 -0.86 -14.58 1.59
C GLU A 31 -0.64 -15.36 0.29
N LEU A 32 0.43 -15.06 -0.45
CA LEU A 32 0.74 -15.62 -1.77
C LEU A 32 2.11 -16.34 -1.80
N ASN A 33 2.50 -17.01 -0.70
CA ASN A 33 3.80 -17.67 -0.58
C ASN A 33 4.09 -18.70 -1.69
N SER A 34 3.05 -19.35 -2.22
CA SER A 34 3.13 -20.39 -3.26
C SER A 34 2.96 -19.86 -4.68
N ALA A 35 2.65 -18.56 -4.84
CA ALA A 35 2.48 -17.94 -6.14
C ALA A 35 3.84 -17.67 -6.81
N GLU A 36 3.82 -17.63 -8.14
CA GLU A 36 4.98 -17.23 -8.94
C GLU A 36 5.48 -15.84 -8.57
N PHE A 37 6.79 -15.62 -8.73
CA PHE A 37 7.44 -14.36 -8.35
C PHE A 37 6.80 -13.13 -9.01
N THR A 38 6.40 -13.25 -10.28
CA THR A 38 5.73 -12.19 -11.03
C THR A 38 4.37 -11.84 -10.44
N GLU A 39 3.62 -12.86 -10.01
CA GLU A 39 2.31 -12.68 -9.37
C GLU A 39 2.47 -12.01 -7.99
N GLN A 40 3.46 -12.44 -7.22
CA GLN A 40 3.81 -11.78 -5.95
C GLN A 40 4.20 -10.30 -6.17
N CYS A 41 4.95 -9.98 -7.24
CA CYS A 41 5.27 -8.59 -7.56
C CYS A 41 4.02 -7.77 -7.90
N LYS A 42 3.15 -8.28 -8.78
CA LYS A 42 1.91 -7.60 -9.17
C LYS A 42 0.98 -7.33 -7.98
N ASN A 43 0.86 -8.28 -7.06
CA ASN A 43 0.08 -8.07 -5.84
C ASN A 43 0.78 -7.11 -4.87
N CYS A 44 2.11 -7.17 -4.77
CA CYS A 44 2.88 -6.24 -3.95
C CYS A 44 2.78 -4.79 -4.44
N GLU A 45 2.68 -4.55 -5.75
CA GLU A 45 2.43 -3.23 -6.32
C GLU A 45 1.10 -2.65 -5.83
N LYS A 46 0.02 -3.43 -5.91
CA LYS A 46 -1.32 -3.02 -5.43
C LYS A 46 -1.35 -2.83 -3.91
N GLU A 47 -0.72 -3.72 -3.16
CA GLU A 47 -0.69 -3.62 -1.70
C GLU A 47 0.19 -2.45 -1.22
N ALA A 48 1.25 -2.09 -1.94
CA ALA A 48 2.05 -0.90 -1.64
C ALA A 48 1.23 0.39 -1.79
N VAL A 49 0.29 0.43 -2.74
CA VAL A 49 -0.69 1.52 -2.84
C VAL A 49 -1.59 1.55 -1.61
N ASN A 50 -2.08 0.39 -1.13
CA ASN A 50 -2.89 0.32 0.08
C ASN A 50 -2.15 0.80 1.33
N VAL A 51 -0.87 0.40 1.49
CA VAL A 51 0.00 0.91 2.57
C VAL A 51 0.15 2.43 2.47
N SER A 52 0.36 2.96 1.26
CA SER A 52 0.49 4.39 1.05
C SER A 52 -0.81 5.15 1.37
N LEU A 53 -1.97 4.60 1.03
CA LEU A 53 -3.27 5.15 1.41
C LEU A 53 -3.46 5.17 2.94
N GLY A 54 -3.03 4.10 3.63
CA GLY A 54 -2.98 4.06 5.09
C GLY A 54 -2.05 5.12 5.68
N ASN A 55 -0.86 5.28 5.10
CA ASN A 55 0.10 6.31 5.49
C ASN A 55 -0.46 7.72 5.30
N LEU A 56 -1.21 7.98 4.22
CA LEU A 56 -1.88 9.27 4.01
C LEU A 56 -2.87 9.62 5.14
N LEU A 57 -3.53 8.62 5.74
CA LEU A 57 -4.42 8.85 6.88
C LEU A 57 -3.67 9.17 8.20
N THR A 58 -2.35 8.99 8.26
CA THR A 58 -1.54 9.40 9.42
C THR A 58 -1.37 10.92 9.52
N TYR A 59 -1.59 11.64 8.41
CA TYR A 59 -1.57 13.09 8.37
C TYR A 59 -2.90 13.67 8.88
N PRO A 60 -2.92 14.49 9.95
CA PRO A 60 -4.17 14.97 10.56
C PRO A 60 -5.08 15.72 9.58
N PHE A 61 -4.51 16.60 8.75
CA PHE A 61 -5.27 17.39 7.77
C PHE A 61 -5.91 16.53 6.66
N VAL A 62 -5.25 15.44 6.24
CA VAL A 62 -5.83 14.49 5.28
C VAL A 62 -7.00 13.77 5.93
N ARG A 63 -6.79 13.21 7.13
CA ARG A 63 -7.83 12.49 7.87
C ARG A 63 -9.05 13.37 8.11
N GLU A 64 -8.85 14.59 8.57
CA GLU A 64 -9.95 15.55 8.78
C GLU A 64 -10.73 15.84 7.51
N ALA A 65 -10.04 16.07 6.38
CA ALA A 65 -10.69 16.36 5.11
C ALA A 65 -11.48 15.14 4.57
N VAL A 66 -10.96 13.92 4.78
CA VAL A 66 -11.67 12.68 4.44
C VAL A 66 -12.94 12.52 5.29
N VAL A 67 -12.86 12.74 6.60
CA VAL A 67 -14.02 12.68 7.51
C VAL A 67 -15.07 13.74 7.15
N LYS A 68 -14.63 14.95 6.81
CA LYS A 68 -15.50 16.06 6.35
C LYS A 68 -16.07 15.83 4.95
N LYS A 69 -15.69 14.75 4.26
CA LYS A 69 -16.05 14.44 2.87
C LYS A 69 -15.65 15.54 1.88
N THR A 70 -14.62 16.32 2.20
CA THR A 70 -14.04 17.36 1.33
C THR A 70 -12.83 16.85 0.55
N LEU A 71 -12.31 15.67 0.90
CA LEU A 71 -11.23 14.97 0.20
C LEU A 71 -11.58 13.48 0.09
N ALA A 72 -11.32 12.89 -1.08
CA ALA A 72 -11.45 11.45 -1.30
C ALA A 72 -10.08 10.85 -1.60
N LEU A 73 -9.79 9.68 -1.02
CA LEU A 73 -8.57 8.91 -1.31
C LEU A 73 -8.92 7.72 -2.22
N LYS A 74 -8.10 7.53 -3.26
CA LYS A 74 -8.27 6.45 -4.24
C LYS A 74 -6.92 5.79 -4.49
N GLY A 75 -6.93 4.47 -4.59
CA GLY A 75 -5.82 3.69 -5.09
C GLY A 75 -5.97 3.45 -6.59
N ALA A 76 -4.85 3.37 -7.31
CA ALA A 76 -4.86 3.03 -8.72
C ALA A 76 -3.66 2.16 -9.07
N HIS A 77 -3.86 1.27 -10.05
CA HIS A 77 -2.80 0.45 -10.63
C HIS A 77 -2.93 0.49 -12.15
N TYR A 78 -1.83 0.78 -12.84
CA TYR A 78 -1.76 0.80 -14.29
C TYR A 78 -0.85 -0.33 -14.77
N ASP A 79 -1.45 -1.33 -15.41
CA ASP A 79 -0.75 -2.43 -16.06
C ASP A 79 -0.50 -2.02 -17.52
N PHE A 80 0.68 -1.47 -17.77
CA PHE A 80 1.08 -1.02 -19.11
C PHE A 80 1.35 -2.19 -20.07
N VAL A 81 1.56 -3.42 -19.56
CA VAL A 81 1.77 -4.60 -20.40
C VAL A 81 0.46 -5.01 -21.06
N ASN A 82 -0.62 -5.03 -20.29
CA ASN A 82 -1.95 -5.40 -20.78
C ASN A 82 -2.81 -4.19 -21.18
N GLY A 83 -2.37 -2.97 -20.89
CA GLY A 83 -3.13 -1.75 -21.15
C GLY A 83 -4.34 -1.57 -20.22
N CYS A 84 -4.27 -2.10 -19.00
CA CYS A 84 -5.38 -2.08 -18.04
C CYS A 84 -5.16 -1.05 -16.94
N PHE A 85 -6.23 -0.35 -16.55
CA PHE A 85 -6.21 0.60 -15.45
C PHE A 85 -7.27 0.23 -14.40
N GLU A 86 -6.82 -0.07 -13.20
CA GLU A 86 -7.67 -0.40 -12.05
C GLU A 86 -7.69 0.79 -11.08
N ILE A 87 -8.87 1.13 -10.56
CA ILE A 87 -9.05 2.19 -9.56
C ILE A 87 -10.00 1.70 -8.47
N TRP A 88 -9.67 1.98 -7.22
CA TRP A 88 -10.50 1.62 -6.07
C TRP A 88 -10.58 2.77 -5.06
N ASN A 89 -11.67 2.81 -4.30
CA ASN A 89 -11.90 3.82 -3.27
C ASN A 89 -11.44 3.31 -1.91
N LEU A 90 -10.92 4.22 -1.08
CA LEU A 90 -10.78 3.99 0.34
C LEU A 90 -12.01 4.56 1.06
N ASP A 91 -12.94 3.70 1.44
CA ASP A 91 -14.12 4.11 2.21
C ASP A 91 -13.75 4.21 3.70
N PHE A 92 -13.43 5.43 4.13
CA PHE A 92 -13.14 5.73 5.54
C PHE A 92 -14.41 6.20 6.26
N SER A 93 -14.88 5.42 7.24
CA SER A 93 -15.97 5.81 8.13
C SER A 93 -15.56 5.66 9.59
N LEU A 94 -15.86 6.67 10.42
CA LEU A 94 -15.71 6.58 11.86
C LEU A 94 -16.99 6.03 12.44
N SER A 95 -16.94 4.84 13.05
CA SER A 95 -18.01 4.34 13.90
C SER A 95 -17.78 4.82 15.33
N THR A 96 -18.69 5.61 15.88
CA THR A 96 -18.69 5.93 17.31
C THR A 96 -19.19 4.71 18.08
N SER A 97 -18.28 3.99 18.73
CA SER A 97 -18.66 2.99 19.73
C SER A 97 -19.05 3.72 21.01
N THR A 98 -20.35 3.87 21.25
CA THR A 98 -20.88 4.41 22.51
C THR A 98 -20.44 3.51 23.65
N LYS A 99 -19.52 3.99 24.50
CA LYS A 99 -19.27 3.37 25.80
C LYS A 99 -20.42 3.78 26.72
N VAL A 100 -21.26 2.81 27.09
CA VAL A 100 -22.21 2.89 28.21
C VAL A 100 -21.44 2.67 29.51
#